data_AF-A0A5K0WHX0-F1
#
_entry.id   AF-A0A5K0WHX0-F1
#
_cell.length_a   1.000
_cell.length_b   1.000
_cell.length_c   1.000
_cell.angle_alpha   90.00
_cell.angle_beta   90.00
_cell.angle_gamma   90.00
#
_symmetry.space_group_name_H-M   'P 1'
#
loop_
_entity.id
_entity.type
_entity.pdbx_description
1 polymer ?
#
loop_
_entity_poly.entity_id
_entity_poly.type
_entity_poly.pdbx_seq_one_letter_code
_entity_poly.pdbx_strand_id
1 'polypeptide(L)'
;IFNNPNITVHFNTEVVDVVSNNKGQMSGILLKRLDTGEESVLEARGLFYGIGHSPNSQLLEGQVDLDSAGYVLVEEGTARTSVEGVFAAGDVQ
;
A
#
# COMPACT_ATOMS: atom_id res chain seq x y z
N ILE A 1 5.49 -17.04 -2.99
CA ILE A 1 4.26 -16.68 -3.77
C ILE A 1 3.99 -17.75 -4.82
N PHE A 2 4.85 -17.92 -5.84
CA PHE A 2 4.59 -18.85 -6.96
C PHE A 2 4.53 -20.36 -6.61
N ASN A 3 5.04 -20.78 -5.46
CA ASN A 3 4.98 -22.18 -5.01
C ASN A 3 3.77 -22.48 -4.10
N ASN A 4 2.86 -21.52 -3.90
CA ASN A 4 1.68 -21.72 -3.07
C ASN A 4 0.46 -22.04 -3.95
N PRO A 5 -0.15 -23.23 -3.84
CA PRO A 5 -1.27 -23.63 -4.69
C PRO A 5 -2.55 -22.81 -4.46
N ASN A 6 -2.65 -22.08 -3.35
CA ASN A 6 -3.79 -21.22 -3.02
C ASN A 6 -3.60 -19.77 -3.48
N ILE A 7 -2.54 -19.46 -4.22
CA ILE A 7 -2.23 -18.10 -4.70
C ILE A 7 -2.10 -18.10 -6.21
N THR A 8 -2.88 -17.23 -6.86
CA THR A 8 -2.76 -16.91 -8.28
C THR A 8 -2.29 -15.47 -8.43
N VAL A 9 -1.25 -15.25 -9.23
CA VAL A 9 -0.76 -13.90 -9.53
C VAL A 9 -1.29 -13.46 -10.89
N HIS A 10 -2.07 -12.39 -10.89
CA HIS A 10 -2.57 -11.74 -12.10
C HIS A 10 -1.66 -10.56 -12.45
N PHE A 11 -0.64 -10.79 -13.28
CA PHE A 11 0.22 -9.72 -13.78
C PHE A 11 -0.55 -8.83 -14.77
N ASN A 12 -0.04 -7.61 -15.01
CA ASN A 12 -0.63 -6.63 -15.94
C ASN A 12 -2.12 -6.40 -15.72
N THR A 13 -2.58 -6.41 -14.47
CA THR A 13 -4.00 -6.33 -14.16
C THR A 13 -4.23 -5.23 -13.12
N GLU A 14 -5.15 -4.32 -13.42
CA GLU A 14 -5.62 -3.28 -12.50
C GLU A 14 -7.02 -3.61 -11.98
N VAL A 15 -7.31 -3.22 -10.74
CA VAL A 15 -8.66 -3.23 -10.18
C VAL A 15 -9.31 -1.90 -10.52
N VAL A 16 -10.42 -1.94 -11.26
CA VAL A 16 -11.14 -0.75 -11.74
C VAL A 16 -12.26 -0.36 -10.79
N ASP A 17 -12.99 -1.34 -10.26
CA ASP A 17 -14.13 -1.10 -9.36
C ASP A 17 -14.42 -2.30 -8.45
N VAL A 18 -15.18 -2.08 -7.38
CA VAL A 18 -15.67 -3.11 -6.46
C VAL A 18 -17.12 -3.45 -6.81
N VAL A 19 -17.37 -4.72 -7.12
CA VAL A 19 -18.72 -5.22 -7.39
C VAL A 19 -19.40 -5.60 -6.07
N SER A 20 -20.62 -5.12 -5.87
CA SER A 20 -21.42 -5.40 -4.68
C SER A 20 -22.63 -6.29 -5.01
N ASN A 21 -23.03 -7.13 -4.06
CA ASN A 21 -24.27 -7.89 -4.14
C ASN A 21 -25.50 -7.05 -3.72
N ASN A 22 -26.70 -7.63 -3.80
CA ASN A 22 -27.96 -6.96 -3.43
C ASN A 22 -28.06 -6.54 -1.95
N LYS A 23 -27.12 -6.94 -1.10
CA LYS A 23 -27.02 -6.56 0.32
C LYS A 23 -25.96 -5.47 0.55
N GLY A 24 -25.34 -4.94 -0.50
CA GLY A 24 -24.28 -3.93 -0.42
C GLY A 24 -22.93 -4.48 0.05
N GLN A 25 -22.72 -5.80 0.03
CA GLN A 25 -21.44 -6.42 0.39
C GLN A 25 -20.64 -6.70 -0.87
N MET A 26 -19.31 -6.60 -0.79
CA MET A 26 -18.41 -6.99 -1.87
C MET A 26 -18.67 -8.44 -2.31
N SER A 27 -18.87 -8.63 -3.61
CA SER A 27 -18.99 -9.93 -4.27
C SER A 27 -17.97 -10.15 -5.38
N GLY A 28 -17.23 -9.11 -5.78
CA GLY A 28 -16.14 -9.22 -6.72
C GLY A 28 -15.41 -7.91 -6.96
N ILE A 29 -14.48 -7.96 -7.90
CA ILE A 29 -13.74 -6.80 -8.42
C ILE A 29 -13.82 -6.80 -9.93
N LEU A 30 -14.05 -5.63 -10.52
CA LEU A 30 -13.86 -5.41 -11.95
C LEU A 30 -12.36 -5.27 -12.18
N LEU A 31 -11.83 -6.14 -13.02
CA LEU A 31 -10.43 -6.16 -13.43
C LEU A 31 -10.31 -5.65 -14.85
N LYS A 32 -9.22 -4.95 -15.12
CA LYS A 32 -8.80 -4.63 -16.49
C LYS A 32 -7.38 -5.08 -16.71
N ARG A 33 -7.16 -5.77 -17.82
CA ARG A 33 -5.83 -6.13 -18.29
C ARG A 33 -5.17 -4.94 -18.97
N LEU A 34 -3.99 -4.55 -18.53
CA LEU A 34 -3.24 -3.40 -19.05
C LEU A 34 -2.63 -3.66 -20.43
N ASP A 35 -2.33 -4.92 -20.73
CA ASP A 35 -1.72 -5.33 -22.00
C ASP A 35 -2.74 -5.48 -23.14
N THR A 36 -3.98 -5.85 -22.83
CA THR A 36 -5.05 -6.07 -23.83
C THR A 36 -6.21 -5.08 -23.75
N GLY A 37 -6.39 -4.40 -22.62
CA GLY A 37 -7.57 -3.59 -22.32
C GLY A 37 -8.83 -4.38 -21.98
N GLU A 38 -8.75 -5.72 -21.91
CA GLU A 38 -9.90 -6.58 -21.61
C GLU A 38 -10.37 -6.41 -20.16
N GLU A 39 -11.69 -6.31 -19.98
CA GLU A 39 -12.33 -6.20 -18.67
C GLU A 39 -13.05 -7.50 -18.28
N SER A 40 -12.97 -7.87 -17.00
CA SER A 40 -13.65 -9.06 -16.47
C SER A 40 -13.95 -8.90 -14.98
N VAL A 41 -14.95 -9.61 -14.47
CA VAL A 41 -15.25 -9.64 -13.04
C VAL A 41 -14.60 -10.87 -12.41
N LEU A 42 -13.78 -10.65 -11.38
CA LEU A 42 -13.30 -11.73 -10.51
C LEU A 42 -14.18 -11.78 -9.25
N GLU A 43 -14.82 -12.93 -9.01
CA GLU A 43 -15.58 -13.15 -7.78
C GLU A 43 -14.65 -13.19 -6.57
N ALA A 44 -14.95 -12.36 -5.58
CA ALA A 44 -14.15 -12.23 -4.37
C ALA A 44 -15.01 -11.64 -3.25
N ARG A 45 -14.74 -12.07 -2.01
CA ARG A 45 -15.46 -11.61 -0.81
C ARG A 45 -14.66 -10.61 0.04
N GLY A 46 -13.44 -10.32 -0.37
CA GLY A 46 -12.55 -9.40 0.33
C GLY A 46 -11.47 -8.88 -0.62
N LEU A 47 -11.05 -7.64 -0.37
CA LEU A 47 -9.97 -6.96 -1.05
C LEU A 47 -9.08 -6.33 0.03
N PHE A 48 -7.78 -6.55 -0.07
CA PHE A 48 -6.79 -5.99 0.85
C PHE A 48 -5.77 -5.21 0.03
N TYR A 49 -5.60 -3.92 0.34
CA TYR A 49 -4.58 -3.09 -0.32
C TYR A 49 -3.22 -3.36 0.34
N GLY A 50 -2.27 -3.82 -0.48
CA GLY A 50 -0.87 -4.05 -0.08
C GLY A 50 0.08 -3.18 -0.90
N ILE A 51 -0.18 -1.87 -0.96
CA ILE A 51 0.55 -0.91 -1.82
C ILE A 51 1.57 -0.03 -1.07
N GLY A 52 1.82 -0.34 0.20
CA GLY A 52 2.67 0.47 1.09
C GLY A 52 1.88 1.51 1.89
N HIS A 53 2.62 2.38 2.60
CA HIS A 53 2.06 3.47 3.39
C HIS A 53 2.71 4.79 2.99
N SER A 54 1.98 5.89 3.21
CA SER A 54 2.53 7.24 3.12
C SER A 54 2.67 7.78 4.54
N PRO A 55 3.89 7.98 5.06
CA PRO A 55 4.07 8.55 6.39
C PRO A 55 3.62 10.01 6.43
N ASN A 56 3.07 10.44 7.57
CA ASN A 56 2.60 11.82 7.78
C ASN A 56 3.76 12.81 8.08
N SER A 57 4.83 12.74 7.31
CA SER A 57 6.08 13.48 7.52
C SER A 57 6.27 14.70 6.62
N GLN A 58 5.31 14.99 5.73
CA GLN A 58 5.42 16.08 4.74
C GLN A 58 5.78 17.44 5.37
N LEU A 59 5.27 17.72 6.58
CA LEU A 59 5.56 18.96 7.31
C LEU A 59 7.03 19.05 7.77
N LEU A 60 7.76 17.93 7.80
CA LEU A 60 9.15 17.81 8.25
C LEU A 60 10.17 17.82 7.09
N GLU A 61 9.69 17.84 5.84
CA GLU A 61 10.56 17.88 4.66
C GLU A 61 11.56 19.04 4.73
N GLY A 62 12.85 18.71 4.58
CA GLY A 62 13.95 19.68 4.66
C GLY A 62 14.28 20.18 6.08
N GLN A 63 13.55 19.73 7.11
CA GLN A 63 13.81 20.06 8.51
C GLN A 63 14.46 18.90 9.26
N VAL A 64 14.14 17.65 8.91
CA VAL A 64 14.84 16.44 9.36
C VAL A 64 15.11 15.54 8.16
N ASP A 65 16.01 14.57 8.34
CA ASP A 65 16.36 13.64 7.28
C ASP A 65 15.23 12.62 7.09
N LEU A 66 14.75 12.50 5.85
CA LEU A 66 13.76 11.51 5.45
C LEU A 66 14.37 10.52 4.46
N ASP A 67 13.89 9.28 4.47
CA ASP A 67 14.23 8.31 3.42
C ASP A 67 13.49 8.60 2.11
N SER A 68 13.75 7.82 1.06
CA SER A 68 13.11 8.01 -0.25
C SER A 68 11.61 7.74 -0.26
N ALA A 69 11.08 7.04 0.74
CA ALA A 69 9.65 6.77 0.92
C ALA A 69 8.98 7.80 1.87
N GLY A 70 9.76 8.73 2.43
CA GLY A 70 9.30 9.80 3.32
C GLY A 70 9.35 9.44 4.80
N TYR A 71 9.88 8.30 5.21
CA TYR A 71 9.99 7.96 6.64
C TYR A 71 11.10 8.77 7.30
N VAL A 72 10.90 9.14 8.57
CA VAL A 72 11.88 9.88 9.35
C VAL A 72 13.03 8.96 9.72
N LEU A 73 14.25 9.30 9.30
CA LEU A 73 15.42 8.54 9.67
C LEU A 73 15.77 8.77 11.14
N VAL A 74 16.01 7.68 11.86
CA VAL A 74 16.47 7.69 13.25
C VAL A 74 17.79 6.94 13.41
N GLU A 75 18.57 7.31 14.43
CA GLU A 75 19.71 6.51 14.86
C GLU A 75 19.22 5.12 15.33
N GLU A 76 19.80 4.06 14.74
CA GLU A 76 19.37 2.66 14.94
C GLU A 76 19.26 2.30 16.43
N GLY A 77 18.10 1.76 16.82
CA GLY A 77 17.81 1.40 18.21
C GLY A 77 17.45 2.58 19.13
N THR A 78 17.28 3.78 18.58
CA THR A 78 16.87 4.99 19.33
C THR A 78 15.71 5.71 18.63
N ALA A 79 15.27 6.84 19.20
CA ALA A 79 14.28 7.74 18.59
C ALA A 79 14.90 9.03 18.04
N ARG A 80 16.24 9.17 18.03
CA ARG A 80 16.91 10.43 17.67
C ARG A 80 16.91 10.65 16.17
N THR A 81 16.46 11.82 15.72
CA THR A 81 16.51 12.24 14.32
C THR A 81 17.83 12.94 13.98
N SER A 82 17.98 13.47 12.76
CA SER A 82 19.13 14.30 12.38
C SER A 82 19.20 15.65 13.10
N VAL A 83 18.13 16.07 13.80
CA VAL A 83 18.09 17.33 14.57
C VAL A 83 18.08 17.04 16.07
N GLU A 84 19.05 17.61 16.78
CA GLU A 84 19.14 17.52 18.24
C GLU A 84 17.86 18.08 18.90
N GLY A 85 17.29 17.31 19.83
CA GLY A 85 16.05 17.67 20.52
C GLY A 85 14.77 17.27 19.77
N VAL A 86 14.87 16.77 18.54
CA VAL A 86 13.75 16.22 17.77
C VAL A 86 13.84 14.70 17.74
N PHE A 87 12.74 14.05 18.11
CA PHE A 87 12.62 12.59 18.19
C PHE A 87 11.42 12.11 17.37
N ALA A 88 11.55 10.93 16.75
CA ALA A 88 10.48 10.27 16.00
C ALA A 88 10.19 8.88 16.57
N ALA A 89 8.90 8.49 16.59
CA ALA A 89 8.44 7.22 17.14
C ALA A 89 7.17 6.74 16.44
N GLY A 90 6.95 5.42 16.43
CA GLY A 90 5.83 4.78 15.75
C GLY A 90 6.04 4.68 14.23
N ASP A 91 4.97 4.48 13.47
CA ASP A 91 5.01 4.18 12.04
C ASP A 91 5.57 5.32 11.14
N VAL A 92 6.00 6.45 11.71
CA VAL A 92 6.58 7.56 10.95
C VAL A 92 8.09 7.40 10.71
N GLN A 93 8.75 6.48 11.42
CA GLN A 93 10.17 6.13 11.28
C GLN A 93 10.36 4.70 10.77
#